data_AF-S9UWT6-F1
#
_entry.id   AF-S9UWT6-F1
#
_cell.length_a   1.000
_cell.length_b   1.000
_cell.length_c   1.000
_cell.angle_alpha   90.00
_cell.angle_beta   90.00
_cell.angle_gamma   90.00
#
_symmetry.space_group_name_H-M   'P 1'
#
loop_
_entity.id
_entity.type
_entity.pdbx_description
1 polymer ?
#
loop_
_entity_poly.entity_id
_entity_poly.type
_entity_poly.pdbx_seq_one_letter_code
_entity_poly.pdbx_strand_id
1 'polypeptide(L)'
;MPALPQRITHVLFYCIVVLLLTTCGCTSVEGKKTNHWAVIVSSSRFWFNYRHTSNALTMYHILRQHGIDDDHIILFLPDSFACSPTNLYPGSIVYESAEDAEDAQRKNLYGCSTQVDYAGDDVDVKRFLSVLQGRYDGSTPPTRRLRSDEDSNILIYVAGHGARSYFKFQDSEFVGSSDIAETFSLMHAQRLHKILFLADTCHAIALCESIEAPNVACLASSMAEEESYSQGTDYKMGVALSSEWMNEALFLLDGTDCASETAGTNIPEVVLSTGRANAERRSMLHLSWFDFNYHPLRARSGTKSTPAHRDAVNNPRALHEWKVSEFICGEKAEGAPIKVQDGLL
;
A
#
# COMPACT_ATOMS: atom_id res chain seq x y z
N MET A 1 -27.99 -55.61 48.99
CA MET A 1 -27.95 -54.50 48.01
C MET A 1 -28.79 -54.93 46.82
N PRO A 2 -29.91 -54.27 46.49
CA PRO A 2 -30.75 -54.70 45.38
C PRO A 2 -30.13 -54.27 44.05
N ALA A 3 -30.04 -55.21 43.10
CA ALA A 3 -29.54 -54.97 41.77
C ALA A 3 -30.52 -54.09 40.97
N LEU A 4 -30.00 -53.02 40.36
CA LEU A 4 -30.77 -52.13 39.49
C LEU A 4 -31.23 -52.90 38.23
N PRO A 5 -32.45 -52.67 37.70
CA PRO A 5 -32.94 -53.38 36.52
C PRO A 5 -32.12 -53.06 35.27
N GLN A 6 -31.62 -54.09 34.58
CA GLN A 6 -30.79 -54.01 33.34
C GLN A 6 -31.37 -53.14 32.21
N ARG A 7 -32.68 -52.86 32.22
CA ARG A 7 -33.32 -51.98 31.21
C ARG A 7 -32.99 -50.49 31.40
N ILE A 8 -32.72 -50.06 32.63
CA ILE A 8 -32.41 -48.64 32.93
C ILE A 8 -30.96 -48.31 32.50
N THR A 9 -30.04 -49.27 32.63
CA THR A 9 -28.65 -49.12 32.22
C THR A 9 -28.48 -48.98 30.70
N HIS A 10 -29.30 -49.65 29.90
CA HIS A 10 -29.22 -49.53 28.44
C HIS A 10 -29.79 -48.21 27.90
N VAL A 11 -30.85 -47.68 28.52
CA VAL A 11 -31.43 -46.38 28.15
C VAL A 11 -30.49 -45.23 28.55
N LEU A 12 -29.89 -45.27 29.74
CA LEU A 12 -28.89 -44.29 30.15
C LEU A 12 -27.64 -44.31 29.23
N PHE A 13 -27.18 -45.49 28.83
CA PHE A 13 -26.03 -45.61 27.93
C PHE A 13 -26.32 -45.03 26.54
N TYR A 14 -27.51 -45.28 25.98
CA TYR A 14 -27.94 -44.66 24.72
C TYR A 14 -28.11 -43.15 24.83
N CYS A 15 -28.67 -42.64 25.93
CA CYS A 15 -28.79 -41.20 26.15
C CYS A 15 -27.43 -40.50 26.28
N ILE A 16 -26.43 -41.13 26.92
CA ILE A 16 -25.06 -40.59 27.05
C ILE A 16 -24.33 -40.61 25.70
N VAL A 17 -24.50 -41.67 24.90
CA VAL A 17 -23.89 -41.75 23.55
C VAL A 17 -24.52 -40.73 22.59
N VAL A 18 -25.83 -40.49 22.68
CA VAL A 18 -26.51 -39.45 21.87
C VAL A 18 -26.14 -38.03 22.34
N LEU A 19 -25.91 -37.81 23.65
CA LEU A 19 -25.39 -36.54 24.17
C LEU A 19 -23.92 -36.27 23.74
N LEU A 20 -23.11 -37.32 23.63
CA LEU A 20 -21.72 -37.22 23.16
C LEU A 20 -21.62 -37.01 21.64
N LEU A 21 -22.56 -37.51 20.86
CA LEU A 21 -22.59 -37.33 19.40
C LEU A 21 -23.19 -35.98 18.94
N THR A 22 -23.87 -35.25 19.84
CA THR A 22 -24.50 -33.95 19.55
C THR A 22 -23.64 -32.74 19.93
N THR A 23 -22.45 -32.96 20.48
CA THR A 23 -21.46 -31.90 20.78
C THR A 23 -20.32 -31.84 19.77
N CYS A 24 -20.57 -32.27 18.52
CA CYS A 24 -19.74 -31.87 17.39
C CYS A 24 -20.03 -30.39 17.10
N GLY A 25 -19.50 -29.51 17.96
CA GLY A 25 -19.48 -28.09 17.70
C GLY A 25 -18.72 -27.87 16.41
N CYS A 26 -19.39 -27.33 15.39
CA CYS A 26 -18.71 -26.63 14.31
C CYS A 26 -17.88 -25.53 14.95
N THR A 27 -16.61 -25.79 15.24
CA THR A 27 -15.63 -24.72 15.27
C THR A 27 -15.56 -24.20 13.85
N SER A 28 -16.29 -23.12 13.59
CA SER A 28 -15.95 -22.25 12.46
C SER A 28 -14.46 -21.96 12.58
N VAL A 29 -13.68 -22.45 11.63
CA VAL A 29 -12.32 -21.95 11.44
C VAL A 29 -12.51 -20.48 11.10
N GLU A 30 -12.40 -19.59 12.08
CA GLU A 30 -12.18 -18.18 11.80
C GLU A 30 -10.96 -18.15 10.88
N GLY A 31 -11.16 -17.72 9.64
CA GLY A 31 -10.06 -17.55 8.71
C GLY A 31 -9.01 -16.67 9.39
N LYS A 32 -7.75 -17.11 9.35
CA LYS A 32 -6.63 -16.37 9.95
C LYS A 32 -6.69 -14.92 9.44
N LYS A 33 -6.92 -13.96 10.34
CA LYS A 33 -6.99 -12.53 9.98
C LYS A 33 -5.62 -12.10 9.43
N THR A 34 -5.57 -11.65 8.19
CA THR A 34 -4.40 -11.02 7.58
C THR A 34 -4.41 -9.54 7.95
N ASN A 35 -3.28 -9.01 8.43
CA ASN A 35 -3.10 -7.57 8.62
C ASN A 35 -2.30 -6.95 7.47
N HIS A 36 -2.47 -5.65 7.27
CA HIS A 36 -1.86 -4.92 6.16
C HIS A 36 -0.92 -3.86 6.72
N TRP A 37 0.31 -3.82 6.20
CA TRP A 37 1.33 -2.85 6.56
C TRP A 37 1.82 -2.14 5.31
N ALA A 38 2.19 -0.87 5.46
CA ALA A 38 2.79 -0.10 4.39
C ALA A 38 4.07 0.61 4.82
N VAL A 39 5.03 0.67 3.90
CA VAL A 39 6.22 1.54 4.00
C VAL A 39 6.24 2.42 2.76
N ILE A 40 6.08 3.72 2.95
CA ILE A 40 5.94 4.70 1.87
C ILE A 40 7.12 5.67 1.94
N VAL A 41 7.86 5.81 0.84
CA VAL A 41 9.07 6.63 0.79
C VAL A 41 9.02 7.62 -0.35
N SER A 42 9.08 8.90 -0.01
CA SER A 42 9.64 9.91 -0.91
C SER A 42 11.13 10.05 -0.57
N SER A 43 12.01 9.94 -1.55
CA SER A 43 13.47 9.96 -1.28
C SER A 43 14.17 11.23 -1.77
N SER A 44 13.47 12.10 -2.49
CA SER A 44 14.08 13.24 -3.19
C SER A 44 13.83 14.58 -2.50
N ARG A 45 14.87 15.40 -2.42
CA ARG A 45 14.84 16.77 -1.90
C ARG A 45 14.79 17.83 -2.99
N PHE A 46 14.68 19.08 -2.57
CA PHE A 46 14.66 20.29 -3.40
C PHE A 46 13.37 20.49 -4.15
N TRP A 47 12.99 21.76 -4.32
CA TRP A 47 11.67 22.18 -4.77
C TRP A 47 11.22 21.52 -6.08
N PHE A 48 12.12 21.36 -7.05
CA PHE A 48 11.80 20.73 -8.34
C PHE A 48 11.38 19.26 -8.25
N ASN A 49 11.59 18.60 -7.10
CA ASN A 49 11.18 17.23 -6.82
C ASN A 49 9.88 17.12 -6.02
N TYR A 50 9.12 18.22 -5.90
CA TYR A 50 7.82 18.28 -5.22
C TYR A 50 6.92 17.05 -5.48
N ARG A 51 6.84 16.62 -6.75
CA ARG A 51 6.04 15.45 -7.18
C ARG A 51 6.28 14.18 -6.38
N HIS A 52 7.51 13.90 -5.92
CA HIS A 52 7.80 12.64 -5.22
C HIS A 52 7.14 12.61 -3.83
N THR A 53 7.13 13.75 -3.12
CA THR A 53 6.38 13.86 -1.86
C THR A 53 4.88 13.90 -2.09
N SER A 54 4.42 14.59 -3.13
CA SER A 54 3.00 14.55 -3.52
C SER A 54 2.54 13.12 -3.83
N ASN A 55 3.34 12.33 -4.53
CA ASN A 55 3.08 10.93 -4.84
C ASN A 55 3.04 10.06 -3.56
N ALA A 56 4.05 10.18 -2.69
CA ALA A 56 4.08 9.45 -1.43
C ALA A 56 2.85 9.76 -0.56
N LEU A 57 2.46 11.03 -0.46
CA LEU A 57 1.25 11.42 0.26
C LEU A 57 -0.02 10.93 -0.44
N THR A 58 -0.06 10.92 -1.77
CA THR A 58 -1.19 10.36 -2.53
C THR A 58 -1.38 8.88 -2.19
N MET A 59 -0.31 8.08 -2.20
CA MET A 59 -0.35 6.68 -1.77
C MET A 59 -0.81 6.55 -0.32
N TYR A 60 -0.27 7.37 0.59
CA TYR A 60 -0.69 7.38 1.99
C TYR A 60 -2.20 7.63 2.14
N HIS A 61 -2.74 8.62 1.43
CA HIS A 61 -4.17 8.92 1.46
C HIS A 61 -5.01 7.83 0.80
N ILE A 62 -4.53 7.18 -0.26
CA ILE A 62 -5.20 6.00 -0.84
C ILE A 62 -5.34 4.92 0.23
N LEU A 63 -4.25 4.53 0.90
CA LEU A 63 -4.31 3.48 1.92
C LEU A 63 -5.22 3.84 3.10
N ARG A 64 -5.16 5.09 3.56
CA ARG A 64 -6.03 5.61 4.62
C ARG A 64 -7.50 5.58 4.24
N GLN A 65 -7.84 6.00 3.02
CA GLN A 65 -9.21 5.97 2.52
C GLN A 65 -9.76 4.53 2.41
N HIS A 66 -8.87 3.55 2.23
CA HIS A 66 -9.20 2.13 2.13
C HIS A 66 -9.05 1.38 3.47
N GLY A 67 -8.91 2.11 4.59
CA GLY A 67 -9.02 1.55 5.94
C GLY A 67 -7.71 1.07 6.57
N ILE A 68 -6.54 1.41 6.02
CA ILE A 68 -5.27 1.16 6.71
C ILE A 68 -4.99 2.33 7.67
N ASP A 69 -4.88 2.03 8.96
CA ASP A 69 -4.63 3.01 10.02
C ASP A 69 -3.17 3.53 10.02
N ASP A 70 -2.95 4.68 10.66
CA ASP A 70 -1.63 5.34 10.68
C ASP A 70 -0.55 4.49 11.36
N ASP A 71 -0.93 3.70 12.36
CA ASP A 71 0.00 2.82 13.07
C ASP A 71 0.47 1.63 12.21
N HIS A 72 -0.14 1.43 11.05
CA HIS A 72 0.20 0.43 10.05
C HIS A 72 0.89 1.02 8.80
N ILE A 73 1.12 2.34 8.75
CA ILE A 73 1.80 3.02 7.64
C ILE A 73 3.04 3.73 8.17
N ILE A 74 4.21 3.35 7.67
CA ILE A 74 5.47 4.08 7.95
C ILE A 74 5.77 5.02 6.80
N LEU A 75 5.67 6.34 7.04
CA LEU A 75 5.85 7.38 6.03
C LEU A 75 7.18 8.12 6.17
N PHE A 76 7.96 8.15 5.08
CA PHE A 76 9.21 8.89 4.95
C PHE A 76 9.04 10.08 4.00
N LEU A 77 9.23 11.30 4.51
CA LEU A 77 9.21 12.54 3.73
C LEU A 77 10.53 13.32 3.88
N PRO A 78 11.31 13.53 2.80
CA PRO A 78 12.70 13.98 2.90
C PRO A 78 12.81 15.49 3.04
N ASP A 79 11.75 16.25 2.75
CA ASP A 79 11.75 17.70 2.76
C ASP A 79 10.39 18.27 3.19
N SER A 80 10.40 19.49 3.73
CA SER A 80 9.20 20.20 4.17
C SER A 80 8.65 21.08 3.05
N PHE A 81 8.25 20.47 1.92
CA PHE A 81 7.73 21.20 0.75
C PHE A 81 6.50 22.06 1.11
N ALA A 82 5.66 21.62 2.05
CA ALA A 82 4.53 22.39 2.55
C ALA A 82 4.94 23.74 3.18
N CYS A 83 6.13 23.81 3.78
CA CYS A 83 6.67 24.98 4.46
C CYS A 83 7.73 25.72 3.63
N SER A 84 7.93 25.32 2.38
CA SER A 84 8.88 25.98 1.47
C SER A 84 8.44 27.42 1.20
N PRO A 85 9.36 28.41 1.21
CA PRO A 85 9.02 29.79 0.83
C PRO A 85 8.64 29.92 -0.65
N THR A 86 8.96 28.92 -1.49
CA THR A 86 8.54 28.86 -2.90
C THR A 86 7.12 28.33 -3.07
N ASN A 87 6.54 27.74 -2.02
CA ASN A 87 5.19 27.19 -2.08
C ASN A 87 4.16 28.32 -2.04
N LEU A 88 3.41 28.49 -3.12
CA LEU A 88 2.32 29.46 -3.22
C LEU A 88 1.10 29.09 -2.33
N TYR A 89 1.10 27.89 -1.78
CA TYR A 89 0.06 27.34 -0.92
C TYR A 89 0.67 26.90 0.42
N PRO A 90 0.92 27.84 1.34
CA PRO A 90 1.60 27.54 2.59
C PRO A 90 0.87 26.49 3.42
N GLY A 91 1.62 25.54 3.96
CA GLY A 91 1.07 24.46 4.78
C GLY A 91 0.31 23.40 3.98
N SER A 92 0.44 23.37 2.65
CA SER A 92 -0.21 22.35 1.83
C SER A 92 0.69 21.70 0.80
N ILE A 93 0.32 20.45 0.49
CA ILE A 93 0.83 19.70 -0.66
C ILE A 93 -0.38 19.25 -1.48
N VAL A 94 -0.33 19.42 -2.80
CA VAL A 94 -1.44 19.14 -3.73
C VAL A 94 -0.96 18.25 -4.87
N TYR A 95 -1.83 17.38 -5.39
CA TYR A 95 -1.51 16.50 -6.53
C TYR A 95 -1.99 17.06 -7.88
N GLU A 96 -2.84 18.09 -7.87
CA GLU A 96 -3.42 18.72 -9.06
C GLU A 96 -3.35 20.24 -8.98
N SER A 97 -3.30 20.89 -10.15
CA SER A 97 -3.14 22.34 -10.23
C SER A 97 -4.48 23.03 -9.93
N ALA A 98 -4.43 24.30 -9.52
CA ALA A 98 -5.66 25.08 -9.30
C ALA A 98 -6.46 25.35 -10.59
N GLU A 99 -5.82 25.22 -11.75
CA GLU A 99 -6.45 25.42 -13.06
C GLU A 99 -7.15 24.14 -13.55
N ASP A 100 -6.70 22.98 -13.07
CA ASP A 100 -7.24 21.66 -13.42
C ASP A 100 -8.25 21.11 -12.39
N ALA A 101 -8.34 21.70 -11.20
CA ALA A 101 -9.26 21.25 -10.14
C ALA A 101 -10.73 21.57 -10.50
N GLU A 102 -11.54 20.52 -10.70
CA GLU A 102 -12.95 20.64 -11.10
C GLU A 102 -13.84 21.26 -9.99
N ASP A 103 -13.45 21.07 -8.73
CA ASP A 103 -14.03 21.75 -7.57
C ASP A 103 -13.02 22.72 -6.95
N ALA A 104 -13.49 23.88 -6.50
CA ALA A 104 -12.68 24.97 -5.96
C ALA A 104 -11.85 24.63 -4.69
N GLN A 105 -11.85 23.36 -4.26
CA GLN A 105 -11.22 22.89 -3.05
C GLN A 105 -10.21 21.77 -3.35
N ARG A 106 -9.00 22.19 -3.80
CA ARG A 106 -7.85 21.29 -3.89
C ARG A 106 -7.64 20.54 -2.58
N LYS A 107 -7.52 19.21 -2.66
CA LYS A 107 -7.25 18.37 -1.49
C LYS A 107 -5.83 18.63 -1.00
N ASN A 108 -5.71 19.18 0.22
CA ASN A 108 -4.42 19.27 0.89
C ASN A 108 -4.01 17.89 1.40
N LEU A 109 -2.94 17.33 0.83
CA LEU A 109 -2.36 16.05 1.20
C LEU A 109 -1.47 16.11 2.45
N TYR A 110 -1.08 17.30 2.90
CA TYR A 110 -0.23 17.54 4.07
C TYR A 110 -0.99 18.29 5.18
N GLY A 111 -2.19 17.80 5.51
CA GLY A 111 -3.03 18.33 6.59
C GLY A 111 -2.73 17.69 7.95
N CYS A 112 -3.44 18.15 9.00
CA CYS A 112 -3.29 17.65 10.38
C CYS A 112 -3.53 16.15 10.56
N SER A 113 -4.17 15.49 9.59
CA SER A 113 -4.44 14.06 9.57
C SER A 113 -3.29 13.21 9.01
N THR A 114 -2.16 13.82 8.65
CA THR A 114 -1.02 13.14 8.03
C THR A 114 0.04 12.84 9.09
N GLN A 115 0.29 11.55 9.36
CA GLN A 115 1.36 11.13 10.26
C GLN A 115 2.65 10.91 9.46
N VAL A 116 3.69 11.68 9.76
CA VAL A 116 5.02 11.53 9.16
C VAL A 116 5.96 10.90 10.19
N ASP A 117 6.46 9.70 9.90
CA ASP A 117 7.29 8.96 10.84
C ASP A 117 8.75 9.36 10.72
N TYR A 118 9.26 9.51 9.50
CA TYR A 118 10.65 9.93 9.24
C TYR A 118 10.62 11.18 8.37
N ALA A 119 11.21 12.28 8.86
CA ALA A 119 11.15 13.59 8.22
C ALA A 119 12.54 14.20 8.04
N GLY A 120 12.77 14.89 6.93
CA GLY A 120 14.03 15.61 6.72
C GLY A 120 15.22 14.64 6.68
N ASP A 121 16.24 14.91 7.47
CA ASP A 121 17.48 14.12 7.52
C ASP A 121 17.30 12.72 8.11
N ASP A 122 16.14 12.42 8.72
CA ASP A 122 15.77 11.08 9.15
C ASP A 122 15.38 10.16 7.98
N VAL A 123 15.26 10.67 6.75
CA VAL A 123 15.02 9.85 5.56
C VAL A 123 16.36 9.51 4.90
N ASP A 124 16.98 8.42 5.33
CA ASP A 124 18.26 7.91 4.80
C ASP A 124 18.19 6.41 4.49
N VAL A 125 19.22 5.89 3.80
CA VAL A 125 19.25 4.48 3.39
C VAL A 125 19.28 3.55 4.61
N LYS A 126 20.07 3.90 5.63
CA LYS A 126 20.25 3.06 6.82
C LYS A 126 18.93 2.85 7.55
N ARG A 127 18.16 3.91 7.80
CA ARG A 127 16.87 3.88 8.49
C ARG A 127 15.83 3.16 7.65
N PHE A 128 15.77 3.41 6.34
CA PHE A 128 14.89 2.68 5.43
C PHE A 128 15.10 1.15 5.53
N LEU A 129 16.35 0.69 5.35
CA LEU A 129 16.66 -0.74 5.44
C LEU A 129 16.45 -1.29 6.86
N SER A 130 16.75 -0.50 7.90
CA SER A 130 16.54 -0.87 9.30
C SER A 130 15.06 -1.10 9.64
N VAL A 131 14.17 -0.24 9.13
CA VAL A 131 12.71 -0.41 9.26
C VAL A 131 12.26 -1.71 8.61
N LEU A 132 12.68 -1.97 7.37
CA LEU A 132 12.32 -3.20 6.66
C LEU A 132 12.81 -4.46 7.39
N GLN A 133 14.04 -4.42 7.92
CA GLN A 133 14.65 -5.55 8.64
C GLN A 133 14.15 -5.72 10.08
N GLY A 134 13.27 -4.84 10.57
CA GLY A 134 12.81 -4.85 11.96
C GLY A 134 13.91 -4.54 12.99
N ARG A 135 14.96 -3.81 12.58
CA ARG A 135 16.14 -3.51 13.40
C ARG A 135 16.07 -2.07 13.90
N TYR A 136 15.75 -1.91 15.17
CA TYR A 136 15.54 -0.59 15.78
C TYR A 136 16.54 -0.32 16.89
N ASP A 137 16.85 0.96 17.10
CA ASP A 137 17.51 1.38 18.33
C ASP A 137 16.54 1.28 19.52
N GLY A 138 17.07 1.18 20.74
CA GLY A 138 16.25 1.03 21.95
C GLY A 138 15.29 2.22 22.18
N SER A 139 15.59 3.38 21.62
CA SER A 139 14.79 4.61 21.73
C SER A 139 13.80 4.83 20.59
N THR A 140 13.81 4.02 19.51
CA THR A 140 12.86 4.18 18.40
C THR A 140 11.43 3.99 18.94
N PRO A 141 10.50 4.95 18.84
CA PRO A 141 9.15 4.78 19.34
C PRO A 141 8.38 3.72 18.54
N PRO A 142 7.36 3.04 19.11
CA PRO A 142 6.58 2.03 18.40
C PRO A 142 5.96 2.50 17.08
N THR A 143 5.57 3.78 17.00
CA THR A 143 4.99 4.39 15.79
C THR A 143 5.97 4.47 14.62
N ARG A 144 7.28 4.47 14.89
CA ARG A 144 8.34 4.48 13.86
C ARG A 144 8.84 3.07 13.49
N ARG A 145 8.13 2.01 13.90
CA ARG A 145 8.54 0.62 13.70
C ARG A 145 7.53 -0.11 12.82
N LEU A 146 8.01 -0.77 11.77
CA LEU A 146 7.28 -1.82 11.07
C LEU A 146 7.12 -3.02 12.03
N ARG A 147 5.90 -3.21 12.55
CA ARG A 147 5.55 -4.27 13.51
C ARG A 147 4.71 -5.37 12.87
N SER A 148 5.02 -5.69 11.61
CA SER A 148 4.43 -6.82 10.89
C SER A 148 4.68 -8.16 11.61
N ASP A 149 3.95 -9.18 11.23
CA ASP A 149 4.04 -10.55 11.71
C ASP A 149 3.94 -11.54 10.52
N GLU A 150 3.86 -12.84 10.79
CA GLU A 150 3.74 -13.87 9.75
C GLU A 150 2.43 -13.83 8.93
N ASP A 151 1.43 -13.06 9.37
CA ASP A 151 0.14 -12.89 8.69
C ASP A 151 0.03 -11.56 7.96
N SER A 152 1.12 -10.78 7.94
CA SER A 152 1.15 -9.47 7.31
C SER A 152 1.38 -9.52 5.81
N ASN A 153 0.51 -8.84 5.06
CA ASN A 153 0.80 -8.37 3.71
C ASN A 153 1.46 -6.99 3.81
N ILE A 154 2.62 -6.83 3.18
CA ILE A 154 3.41 -5.59 3.26
C ILE A 154 3.46 -4.93 1.87
N LEU A 155 2.94 -3.71 1.76
CA LEU A 155 3.11 -2.85 0.60
C LEU A 155 4.29 -1.91 0.82
N ILE A 156 5.25 -1.91 -0.08
CA ILE A 156 6.39 -0.99 -0.03
C ILE A 156 6.33 -0.11 -1.27
N TYR A 157 6.10 1.19 -1.10
CA TYR A 157 6.06 2.16 -2.19
C TYR A 157 7.25 3.10 -2.10
N VAL A 158 8.00 3.24 -3.19
CA VAL A 158 9.12 4.18 -3.27
C VAL A 158 8.93 5.13 -4.45
N ALA A 159 9.05 6.43 -4.19
CA ALA A 159 8.99 7.49 -5.18
C ALA A 159 10.26 8.35 -5.09
N GLY A 160 10.93 8.52 -6.22
CA GLY A 160 12.20 9.22 -6.22
C GLY A 160 12.95 9.12 -7.54
N HIS A 161 14.22 9.49 -7.50
CA HIS A 161 15.13 9.30 -8.62
C HIS A 161 15.86 7.97 -8.51
N GLY A 162 16.06 7.33 -9.64
CA GLY A 162 16.71 6.03 -9.76
C GLY A 162 17.46 5.99 -11.07
N ALA A 163 18.37 5.03 -11.15
CA ALA A 163 18.92 4.59 -12.42
C ALA A 163 19.02 3.07 -12.37
N ARG A 164 19.58 2.48 -13.43
CA ARG A 164 19.72 1.03 -13.52
C ARG A 164 20.42 0.48 -12.27
N SER A 165 19.67 -0.32 -11.51
CA SER A 165 20.11 -1.03 -10.30
C SER A 165 20.42 -0.18 -9.05
N TYR A 166 20.03 1.11 -8.98
CA TYR A 166 20.07 1.86 -7.72
C TYR A 166 18.96 2.92 -7.61
N PHE A 167 18.58 3.22 -6.37
CA PHE A 167 17.58 4.24 -6.02
C PHE A 167 18.19 5.28 -5.09
N LYS A 168 18.03 6.56 -5.42
CA LYS A 168 18.74 7.68 -4.79
C LYS A 168 17.96 8.23 -3.58
N PHE A 169 18.65 8.54 -2.50
CA PHE A 169 18.14 9.18 -1.29
C PHE A 169 18.80 10.54 -1.05
N GLN A 170 18.02 11.56 -0.69
CA GLN A 170 18.49 12.87 -0.20
C GLN A 170 19.49 13.60 -1.10
N ASP A 171 19.44 13.31 -2.39
CA ASP A 171 20.42 13.74 -3.38
C ASP A 171 21.88 13.27 -3.18
N SER A 172 22.17 12.51 -2.12
CA SER A 172 23.54 12.25 -1.64
C SER A 172 23.87 10.76 -1.40
N GLU A 173 22.86 9.93 -1.14
CA GLU A 173 23.00 8.50 -0.91
C GLU A 173 22.26 7.69 -1.97
N PHE A 174 22.55 6.39 -2.05
CA PHE A 174 21.81 5.45 -2.90
C PHE A 174 21.71 4.09 -2.23
N VAL A 175 20.63 3.38 -2.52
CA VAL A 175 20.44 1.97 -2.18
C VAL A 175 20.51 1.15 -3.47
N GLY A 176 21.32 0.09 -3.49
CA GLY A 176 21.45 -0.80 -4.64
C GLY A 176 20.31 -1.81 -4.71
N SER A 177 20.02 -2.33 -5.92
CA SER A 177 19.07 -3.44 -6.11
C SER A 177 19.48 -4.69 -5.31
N SER A 178 20.78 -4.92 -5.12
CA SER A 178 21.30 -6.00 -4.29
C SER A 178 20.95 -5.81 -2.80
N ASP A 179 21.03 -4.60 -2.29
CA ASP A 179 20.73 -4.30 -0.87
C ASP A 179 19.23 -4.47 -0.58
N ILE A 180 18.39 -4.08 -1.55
CA ILE A 180 16.93 -4.32 -1.53
C ILE A 180 16.65 -5.83 -1.54
N ALA A 181 17.26 -6.57 -2.47
CA ALA A 181 17.06 -8.02 -2.61
C ALA A 181 17.52 -8.81 -1.37
N GLU A 182 18.67 -8.46 -0.79
CA GLU A 182 19.16 -9.04 0.45
C GLU A 182 18.22 -8.71 1.61
N THR A 183 17.76 -7.47 1.71
CA THR A 183 16.80 -7.05 2.74
C THR A 183 15.50 -7.85 2.65
N PHE A 184 14.95 -8.06 1.46
CA PHE A 184 13.76 -8.89 1.28
C PHE A 184 13.99 -10.37 1.61
N SER A 185 15.19 -10.88 1.33
CA SER A 185 15.58 -12.23 1.74
C SER A 185 15.68 -12.37 3.26
N LEU A 186 16.22 -11.34 3.95
CA LEU A 186 16.25 -11.28 5.41
C LEU A 186 14.84 -11.17 6.00
N MET A 187 13.98 -10.33 5.43
CA MET A 187 12.57 -10.23 5.82
C MET A 187 11.88 -11.59 5.72
N HIS A 188 12.03 -12.28 4.59
CA HIS A 188 11.46 -13.60 4.39
C HIS A 188 12.00 -14.66 5.37
N ALA A 189 13.31 -14.63 5.65
CA ALA A 189 13.94 -15.56 6.58
C ALA A 189 13.50 -15.35 8.03
N GLN A 190 13.17 -14.10 8.41
CA GLN A 190 12.61 -13.80 9.72
C GLN A 190 11.15 -14.24 9.83
N ARG A 191 10.36 -14.00 8.77
CA ARG A 191 8.90 -14.20 8.73
C ARG A 191 8.44 -14.42 7.29
N LEU A 192 7.45 -15.29 7.11
CA LEU A 192 6.87 -15.57 5.79
C LEU A 192 5.96 -14.43 5.33
N HIS A 193 6.54 -13.35 4.83
CA HIS A 193 5.79 -12.19 4.34
C HIS A 193 5.34 -12.35 2.89
N LYS A 194 4.14 -11.84 2.56
CA LYS A 194 3.81 -11.41 1.20
C LYS A 194 4.20 -9.94 1.05
N ILE A 195 5.11 -9.64 0.14
CA ILE A 195 5.58 -8.27 -0.12
C ILE A 195 5.20 -7.87 -1.54
N LEU A 196 4.54 -6.71 -1.66
CA LEU A 196 4.36 -6.03 -2.92
C LEU A 196 5.24 -4.79 -2.94
N PHE A 197 6.23 -4.76 -3.83
CA PHE A 197 7.14 -3.63 -4.00
C PHE A 197 6.72 -2.79 -5.22
N LEU A 198 6.36 -1.53 -4.98
CA LEU A 198 5.91 -0.57 -5.98
C LEU A 198 7.00 0.48 -6.18
N ALA A 199 7.69 0.43 -7.31
CA ALA A 199 8.79 1.34 -7.64
C ALA A 199 8.36 2.40 -8.65
N ASP A 200 8.27 3.65 -8.20
CA ASP A 200 7.90 4.81 -9.02
C ASP A 200 9.12 5.70 -9.26
N THR A 201 9.91 5.30 -10.26
CA THR A 201 11.19 5.92 -10.60
C THR A 201 11.65 5.56 -12.01
N CYS A 202 12.74 6.16 -12.49
CA CYS A 202 13.37 5.79 -13.76
C CYS A 202 14.11 4.45 -13.62
N HIS A 203 14.15 3.65 -14.69
CA HIS A 203 14.73 2.31 -14.70
C HIS A 203 14.13 1.39 -13.61
N ALA A 204 12.86 1.59 -13.24
CA ALA A 204 12.29 1.11 -11.98
C ALA A 204 12.36 -0.42 -11.82
N ILE A 205 12.04 -1.18 -12.86
CA ILE A 205 12.04 -2.65 -12.75
C ILE A 205 13.45 -3.23 -12.52
N ALA A 206 14.52 -2.48 -12.84
CA ALA A 206 15.89 -2.89 -12.56
C ALA A 206 16.18 -3.01 -11.05
N LEU A 207 15.42 -2.31 -10.19
CA LEU A 207 15.49 -2.49 -8.74
C LEU A 207 15.03 -3.88 -8.30
N CYS A 208 14.19 -4.52 -9.11
CA CYS A 208 13.62 -5.81 -8.81
C CYS A 208 14.40 -6.99 -9.38
N GLU A 209 15.32 -6.80 -10.34
CA GLU A 209 16.00 -7.87 -11.07
C GLU A 209 16.84 -8.82 -10.20
N SER A 210 17.31 -8.36 -9.04
CA SER A 210 18.12 -9.19 -8.13
C SER A 210 17.31 -9.88 -7.03
N ILE A 211 16.00 -9.65 -6.96
CA ILE A 211 15.13 -10.21 -5.91
C ILE A 211 14.91 -11.71 -6.14
N GLU A 212 15.46 -12.53 -5.26
CA GLU A 212 15.24 -13.99 -5.22
C GLU A 212 14.41 -14.44 -4.02
N ALA A 213 14.00 -13.50 -3.18
CA ALA A 213 13.15 -13.78 -2.03
C ALA A 213 11.76 -14.29 -2.49
N PRO A 214 11.27 -15.41 -1.95
CA PRO A 214 9.94 -15.90 -2.27
C PRO A 214 8.86 -14.97 -1.69
N ASN A 215 7.66 -15.00 -2.30
CA ASN A 215 6.51 -14.16 -1.96
C ASN A 215 6.79 -12.65 -2.03
N VAL A 216 7.70 -12.23 -2.90
CA VAL A 216 7.93 -10.81 -3.21
C VAL A 216 7.61 -10.57 -4.68
N ALA A 217 6.64 -9.71 -4.96
CA ALA A 217 6.30 -9.31 -6.32
C ALA A 217 6.50 -7.80 -6.50
N CYS A 218 6.77 -7.39 -7.73
CA CYS A 218 7.07 -6.01 -8.09
C CYS A 218 6.14 -5.46 -9.16
N LEU A 219 5.73 -4.21 -8.98
CA LEU A 219 5.27 -3.33 -10.07
C LEU A 219 6.19 -2.12 -10.16
N ALA A 220 6.42 -1.65 -11.38
CA ALA A 220 7.37 -0.58 -11.66
C ALA A 220 6.78 0.40 -12.67
N SER A 221 7.10 1.69 -12.51
CA SER A 221 6.62 2.74 -13.41
C SER A 221 7.33 2.77 -14.77
N SER A 222 8.48 2.11 -14.90
CA SER A 222 9.30 2.07 -16.12
C SER A 222 10.03 0.73 -16.30
N MET A 223 10.35 0.40 -17.55
CA MET A 223 11.24 -0.69 -17.92
C MET A 223 12.69 -0.40 -17.49
N ALA A 224 13.55 -1.42 -17.46
CA ALA A 224 14.92 -1.32 -16.92
C ALA A 224 15.83 -0.36 -17.71
N GLU A 225 15.47 -0.06 -18.96
CA GLU A 225 16.22 0.80 -19.88
C GLU A 225 15.43 2.06 -20.27
N GLU A 226 14.35 2.38 -19.54
CA GLU A 226 13.46 3.50 -19.83
C GLU A 226 13.34 4.46 -18.65
N GLU A 227 13.03 5.71 -18.97
CA GLU A 227 12.73 6.76 -17.99
C GLU A 227 11.29 6.63 -17.49
N SER A 228 11.02 7.24 -16.32
CA SER A 228 9.66 7.52 -15.86
C SER A 228 9.36 9.02 -15.98
N TYR A 229 8.09 9.36 -16.17
CA TYR A 229 7.70 10.74 -16.48
C TYR A 229 6.77 11.36 -15.44
N SER A 230 6.88 12.67 -15.32
CA SER A 230 6.02 13.49 -14.48
C SER A 230 4.69 13.84 -15.17
N GLN A 231 3.63 14.03 -14.40
CA GLN A 231 2.29 14.43 -14.87
C GLN A 231 1.76 15.60 -14.03
N GLY A 232 0.99 16.50 -14.66
CA GLY A 232 0.38 17.65 -14.00
C GLY A 232 1.40 18.70 -13.59
N THR A 233 1.48 19.82 -14.33
CA THR A 233 2.41 20.92 -14.01
C THR A 233 1.66 22.09 -13.43
N ASP A 234 2.08 22.59 -12.27
CA ASP A 234 1.66 23.90 -11.79
C ASP A 234 2.64 24.95 -12.30
N TYR A 235 2.22 25.71 -13.31
CA TYR A 235 3.08 26.72 -13.94
C TYR A 235 3.42 27.90 -13.02
N LYS A 236 2.62 28.15 -11.99
CA LYS A 236 2.87 29.24 -11.03
C LYS A 236 3.92 28.82 -10.01
N MET A 237 3.87 27.56 -9.56
CA MET A 237 4.89 26.98 -8.68
C MET A 237 6.15 26.50 -9.42
N GLY A 238 6.06 26.31 -10.75
CA GLY A 238 7.16 25.87 -11.60
C GLY A 238 7.57 24.41 -11.36
N VAL A 239 6.64 23.56 -10.93
CA VAL A 239 6.91 22.16 -10.55
C VAL A 239 5.88 21.22 -11.14
N ALA A 240 6.29 19.98 -11.36
CA ALA A 240 5.35 18.88 -11.54
C ALA A 240 4.73 18.48 -10.18
N LEU A 241 3.45 18.13 -10.21
CA LEU A 241 2.67 17.78 -9.02
C LEU A 241 2.56 16.27 -8.82
N SER A 242 2.69 15.46 -9.87
CA SER A 242 2.66 14.01 -9.79
C SER A 242 3.58 13.33 -10.83
N SER A 243 3.66 12.01 -10.77
CA SER A 243 4.17 11.14 -11.85
C SER A 243 3.02 10.64 -12.72
N GLU A 244 3.29 10.22 -13.96
CA GLU A 244 2.32 9.48 -14.78
C GLU A 244 1.76 8.26 -14.03
N TRP A 245 2.61 7.40 -13.49
CA TRP A 245 2.18 6.15 -12.85
C TRP A 245 1.25 6.37 -11.65
N MET A 246 1.62 7.28 -10.73
CA MET A 246 0.76 7.65 -9.59
C MET A 246 -0.55 8.31 -10.03
N ASN A 247 -0.51 9.20 -11.02
CA ASN A 247 -1.72 9.87 -11.51
C ASN A 247 -2.74 8.86 -12.08
N GLU A 248 -2.25 7.88 -12.84
CA GLU A 248 -3.08 6.79 -13.36
C GLU A 248 -3.59 5.86 -12.26
N ALA A 249 -2.74 5.51 -11.29
CA ALA A 249 -3.12 4.67 -10.17
C ALA A 249 -4.21 5.34 -9.31
N LEU A 250 -4.04 6.63 -9.02
CA LEU A 250 -5.04 7.44 -8.33
C LEU A 250 -6.35 7.47 -9.11
N PHE A 251 -6.31 7.71 -10.43
CA PHE A 251 -7.52 7.74 -11.26
C PHE A 251 -8.33 6.43 -11.20
N LEU A 252 -7.66 5.28 -11.15
CA LEU A 252 -8.36 3.99 -11.02
C LEU A 252 -8.91 3.72 -9.62
N LEU A 253 -8.21 4.17 -8.58
CA LEU A 253 -8.55 3.86 -7.19
C LEU A 253 -9.46 4.91 -6.57
N ASP A 254 -9.59 6.08 -7.17
CA ASP A 254 -10.44 7.16 -6.68
C ASP A 254 -11.92 6.75 -6.65
N GLY A 255 -12.56 7.02 -5.50
CA GLY A 255 -13.95 6.65 -5.26
C GLY A 255 -14.22 5.14 -5.12
N THR A 256 -13.20 4.28 -5.07
CA THR A 256 -13.40 2.85 -4.79
C THR A 256 -13.58 2.60 -3.28
N ASP A 257 -14.33 1.54 -2.94
CA ASP A 257 -14.64 1.15 -1.55
C ASP A 257 -14.37 -0.35 -1.37
N CYS A 258 -13.61 -0.70 -0.34
CA CYS A 258 -13.27 -2.08 0.04
C CYS A 258 -14.50 -2.95 0.34
N ALA A 259 -15.62 -2.35 0.74
CA ALA A 259 -16.87 -3.08 0.96
C ALA A 259 -17.68 -3.31 -0.34
N SER A 260 -17.35 -2.61 -1.43
CA SER A 260 -18.08 -2.67 -2.69
C SER A 260 -17.38 -3.59 -3.70
N GLU A 261 -18.10 -4.62 -4.14
CA GLU A 261 -17.65 -5.45 -5.27
C GLU A 261 -17.89 -4.78 -6.63
N THR A 262 -18.71 -3.72 -6.68
CA THR A 262 -19.05 -2.98 -7.90
C THR A 262 -18.09 -1.82 -8.16
N ALA A 263 -17.85 -1.52 -9.44
CA ALA A 263 -17.03 -0.38 -9.89
C ALA A 263 -17.46 0.93 -9.21
N GLY A 264 -16.48 1.76 -8.81
CA GLY A 264 -16.72 3.07 -8.22
C GLY A 264 -17.47 4.01 -9.16
N THR A 265 -18.13 5.03 -8.61
CA THR A 265 -19.02 5.95 -9.36
C THR A 265 -18.31 6.88 -10.34
N ASN A 266 -16.97 6.96 -10.28
CA ASN A 266 -16.17 7.94 -11.02
C ASN A 266 -15.63 7.43 -12.37
N ILE A 267 -15.91 6.17 -12.75
CA ILE A 267 -15.56 5.67 -14.09
C ILE A 267 -16.61 6.16 -15.10
N PRO A 268 -16.25 6.96 -16.11
CA PRO A 268 -17.22 7.49 -17.07
C PRO A 268 -18.01 6.39 -17.78
N GLU A 269 -19.33 6.55 -17.86
CA GLU A 269 -20.28 5.63 -18.52
C GLU A 269 -19.89 5.33 -19.99
N VAL A 270 -19.10 6.21 -20.63
CA VAL A 270 -18.55 6.08 -21.99
C VAL A 270 -17.66 4.85 -22.16
N VAL A 271 -17.00 4.37 -21.10
CA VAL A 271 -16.16 3.15 -21.15
C VAL A 271 -17.02 1.88 -21.31
N LEU A 272 -18.25 1.90 -20.80
CA LEU A 272 -19.22 0.77 -20.86
C LEU A 272 -19.73 0.46 -22.28
N SER A 273 -19.43 1.32 -23.26
CA SER A 273 -19.93 1.20 -24.64
C SER A 273 -19.07 0.31 -25.54
N THR A 274 -17.91 -0.18 -25.08
CA THR A 274 -16.93 -0.91 -25.91
C THR A 274 -17.17 -2.42 -26.03
N GLY A 275 -18.29 -2.94 -25.50
CA GLY A 275 -18.74 -4.31 -25.77
C GLY A 275 -18.01 -5.43 -25.01
N ARG A 276 -17.20 -5.12 -23.98
CA ARG A 276 -16.65 -6.10 -23.01
C ARG A 276 -17.40 -6.06 -21.67
N ALA A 277 -18.71 -6.24 -21.73
CA ALA A 277 -19.69 -5.95 -20.67
C ALA A 277 -19.56 -6.70 -19.32
N ASN A 278 -18.57 -7.58 -19.11
CA ASN A 278 -18.43 -8.38 -17.89
C ASN A 278 -17.16 -8.09 -17.05
N ALA A 279 -16.11 -7.50 -17.63
CA ALA A 279 -14.88 -7.19 -16.88
C ALA A 279 -14.95 -5.83 -16.15
N GLU A 280 -15.80 -4.92 -16.62
CA GLU A 280 -15.82 -3.50 -16.24
C GLU A 280 -16.82 -3.15 -15.13
N ARG A 281 -17.54 -4.15 -14.59
CA ARG A 281 -18.48 -3.95 -13.46
C ARG A 281 -17.85 -4.24 -12.09
N ARG A 282 -16.65 -4.80 -12.06
CA ARG A 282 -15.95 -5.13 -10.80
C ARG A 282 -15.15 -3.92 -10.33
N SER A 283 -15.16 -3.69 -9.03
CA SER A 283 -14.29 -2.70 -8.39
C SER A 283 -12.82 -2.96 -8.75
N MET A 284 -12.05 -1.91 -9.01
CA MET A 284 -10.61 -1.99 -9.32
C MET A 284 -9.85 -2.70 -8.20
N LEU A 285 -10.36 -2.64 -6.97
CA LEU A 285 -9.84 -3.34 -5.79
C LEU A 285 -9.87 -4.86 -5.92
N HIS A 286 -10.79 -5.40 -6.73
CA HIS A 286 -10.98 -6.85 -6.90
C HIS A 286 -10.24 -7.41 -8.12
N LEU A 287 -9.55 -6.56 -8.88
CA LEU A 287 -8.65 -6.99 -9.94
C LEU A 287 -7.38 -7.59 -9.36
N SER A 288 -6.73 -8.43 -10.16
CA SER A 288 -5.34 -8.82 -9.89
C SER A 288 -4.43 -7.61 -10.03
N TRP A 289 -3.29 -7.59 -9.34
CA TRP A 289 -2.29 -6.53 -9.51
C TRP A 289 -1.77 -6.44 -10.95
N PHE A 290 -1.71 -7.56 -11.67
CA PHE A 290 -1.40 -7.57 -13.11
C PHE A 290 -2.47 -6.82 -13.91
N ASP A 291 -3.75 -7.17 -13.74
CA ASP A 291 -4.85 -6.55 -14.49
C ASP A 291 -5.00 -5.07 -14.13
N PHE A 292 -4.76 -4.70 -12.87
CA PHE A 292 -4.68 -3.31 -12.44
C PHE A 292 -3.53 -2.58 -13.13
N ASN A 293 -2.32 -3.16 -13.11
CA ASN A 293 -1.14 -2.51 -13.65
C ASN A 293 -1.23 -2.25 -15.16
N TYR A 294 -1.88 -3.15 -15.89
CA TYR A 294 -2.08 -3.09 -17.34
C TYR A 294 -3.50 -2.70 -17.75
N HIS A 295 -4.28 -2.13 -16.84
CA HIS A 295 -5.67 -1.79 -17.11
C HIS A 295 -5.74 -0.76 -18.27
N PRO A 296 -6.63 -0.95 -19.28
CA PRO A 296 -6.71 -0.05 -20.44
C PRO A 296 -6.97 1.43 -20.09
N LEU A 297 -7.60 1.70 -18.95
CA LEU A 297 -7.85 3.07 -18.48
C LEU A 297 -6.64 3.76 -17.86
N ARG A 298 -5.55 3.04 -17.53
CA ARG A 298 -4.29 3.67 -17.11
C ARG A 298 -3.63 4.38 -18.28
N ALA A 299 -3.58 3.73 -19.43
CA ALA A 299 -3.01 4.29 -20.65
C ALA A 299 -3.95 5.34 -21.28
N ARG A 300 -4.06 6.52 -20.67
CA ARG A 300 -4.62 7.68 -21.37
C ARG A 300 -3.71 8.00 -22.57
N SER A 301 -4.30 8.50 -23.65
CA SER A 301 -3.54 8.83 -24.88
C SER A 301 -2.31 9.70 -24.57
N GLY A 302 -1.10 9.15 -24.72
CA GLY A 302 0.16 9.90 -24.64
C GLY A 302 1.09 9.60 -23.46
N THR A 303 0.86 8.52 -22.69
CA THR A 303 1.82 8.05 -21.67
C THR A 303 3.19 7.79 -22.29
N LYS A 304 4.25 8.25 -21.63
CA LYS A 304 5.63 8.08 -22.10
C LYS A 304 6.37 6.97 -21.37
N SER A 305 5.88 6.58 -20.19
CA SER A 305 6.45 5.52 -19.36
C SER A 305 5.79 4.18 -19.66
N THR A 306 6.58 3.12 -19.85
CA THR A 306 6.05 1.75 -19.98
C THR A 306 6.01 1.06 -18.61
N PRO A 307 4.84 0.72 -18.07
CA PRO A 307 4.76 0.02 -16.78
C PRO A 307 5.30 -1.42 -16.89
N ALA A 308 5.98 -1.86 -15.85
CA ALA A 308 6.65 -3.16 -15.79
C ALA A 308 6.25 -3.92 -14.52
N HIS A 309 6.50 -5.24 -14.52
CA HIS A 309 6.26 -6.09 -13.36
C HIS A 309 7.26 -7.24 -13.27
N ARG A 310 7.38 -7.83 -12.08
CA ARG A 310 8.07 -9.10 -11.83
C ARG A 310 7.29 -9.89 -10.80
N ASP A 311 6.84 -11.09 -11.15
CA ASP A 311 6.21 -12.02 -10.22
C ASP A 311 7.18 -12.56 -9.16
N ALA A 312 6.63 -13.14 -8.10
CA ALA A 312 7.42 -13.80 -7.07
C ALA A 312 8.16 -15.02 -7.63
N VAL A 313 9.42 -15.19 -7.22
CA VAL A 313 10.28 -16.27 -7.75
C VAL A 313 9.71 -17.66 -7.50
N ASN A 314 9.02 -17.86 -6.37
CA ASN A 314 8.36 -19.13 -6.03
C ASN A 314 6.92 -19.25 -6.57
N ASN A 315 6.34 -18.19 -7.12
CA ASN A 315 5.02 -18.21 -7.77
C ASN A 315 5.02 -17.28 -9.00
N PRO A 316 5.28 -17.81 -10.22
CA PRO A 316 5.33 -17.02 -11.45
C PRO A 316 3.97 -16.51 -11.93
N ARG A 317 2.91 -16.62 -11.11
CA ARG A 317 1.61 -16.00 -11.34
C ARG A 317 1.13 -15.19 -10.14
N ALA A 318 2.02 -14.84 -9.22
CA ALA A 318 1.68 -14.11 -8.01
C ALA A 318 0.83 -12.85 -8.30
N LEU A 319 1.23 -12.01 -9.25
CA LEU A 319 0.52 -10.77 -9.59
C LEU A 319 -0.78 -10.99 -10.35
N HIS A 320 -0.95 -12.15 -10.99
CA HIS A 320 -2.21 -12.56 -11.61
C HIS A 320 -3.22 -13.10 -10.59
N GLU A 321 -2.74 -13.53 -9.42
CA GLU A 321 -3.55 -14.14 -8.36
C GLU A 321 -3.84 -13.15 -7.23
N TRP A 322 -2.85 -12.34 -6.86
CA TRP A 322 -2.95 -11.37 -5.77
C TRP A 322 -3.81 -10.19 -6.19
N LYS A 323 -4.85 -9.93 -5.41
CA LYS A 323 -5.76 -8.81 -5.65
C LYS A 323 -5.20 -7.51 -5.11
N VAL A 324 -5.62 -6.40 -5.70
CA VAL A 324 -5.31 -5.06 -5.20
C VAL A 324 -5.75 -4.91 -3.73
N SER A 325 -6.98 -5.35 -3.41
CA SER A 325 -7.54 -5.30 -2.06
C SER A 325 -6.73 -6.06 -1.01
N GLU A 326 -5.96 -7.10 -1.38
CA GLU A 326 -5.12 -7.84 -0.43
C GLU A 326 -4.01 -6.98 0.19
N PHE A 327 -3.69 -5.82 -0.39
CA PHE A 327 -2.63 -4.95 0.10
C PHE A 327 -3.11 -3.55 0.49
N ILE A 328 -4.27 -3.11 0.00
CA ILE A 328 -4.77 -1.74 0.26
C ILE A 328 -6.04 -1.68 1.11
N CYS A 329 -6.81 -2.76 1.21
CA CYS A 329 -8.01 -2.78 2.03
C CYS A 329 -7.67 -3.20 3.46
N GLY A 330 -7.68 -2.23 4.36
CA GLY A 330 -7.55 -2.50 5.79
C GLY A 330 -8.88 -2.93 6.42
N GLU A 331 -8.80 -3.34 7.67
CA GLU A 331 -10.00 -3.60 8.46
C GLU A 331 -10.60 -2.28 8.90
N LYS A 332 -11.91 -2.12 8.73
CA LYS A 332 -12.59 -0.91 9.18
C LYS A 332 -12.40 -0.82 10.70
N ALA A 333 -11.67 0.19 11.18
CA ALA A 333 -11.48 0.42 12.60
C ALA A 333 -12.84 0.42 13.30
N GLU A 334 -13.08 -0.55 14.18
CA GLU A 334 -14.18 -0.45 15.12
C GLU A 334 -13.89 0.79 15.96
N GLY A 335 -14.68 1.85 15.78
CA GLY A 335 -14.48 3.12 16.46
C GLY A 335 -14.33 2.87 17.97
N ALA A 336 -13.10 2.97 18.48
CA ALA A 336 -12.86 2.80 19.90
C ALA A 336 -13.72 3.86 20.62
N PRO A 337 -14.60 3.46 21.55
CA PRO A 337 -15.42 4.43 22.26
C PRO A 337 -14.49 5.39 23.00
N ILE A 338 -14.47 6.65 22.57
CA ILE A 338 -13.78 7.72 23.27
C ILE A 338 -14.48 7.88 24.62
N LYS A 339 -13.89 7.30 25.67
CA LYS A 339 -14.29 7.61 27.04
C LYS A 339 -13.76 9.00 27.34
N VAL A 340 -14.57 10.02 27.08
CA VAL A 340 -14.38 11.35 27.62
C VAL A 340 -14.45 11.21 29.15
N GLN A 341 -13.31 11.31 29.83
CA GLN A 341 -13.31 11.47 31.28
C GLN A 341 -13.72 12.92 31.57
N ASP A 342 -15.02 13.13 31.74
CA ASP A 342 -15.55 14.36 32.32
C ASP A 342 -15.11 14.44 33.79
N GLY A 343 -13.95 15.06 34.05
CA GLY A 343 -13.44 15.12 35.42
C GLY A 343 -12.16 15.92 35.68
N LEU A 344 -11.68 16.75 34.75
CA LEU A 344 -10.57 17.68 35.00
C LEU A 344 -10.93 19.08 34.52
N LEU A 345 -11.78 19.75 35.30
CA LEU A 345 -11.84 21.21 35.45
C LEU A 345 -11.90 21.55 36.92
#